data_AF-A0A8C4NBB9-F1
#
_entry.id   AF-A0A8C4NBB9-F1
#
_cell.length_a   1.000
_cell.length_b   1.000
_cell.length_c   1.000
_cell.angle_alpha   90.00
_cell.angle_beta   90.00
_cell.angle_gamma   90.00
#
_symmetry.space_group_name_H-M   'P 1'
#
loop_
_entity.id
_entity.type
_entity.pdbx_description
1 polymer ?
#
loop_
_entity_poly.entity_id
_entity_poly.type
_entity_poly.pdbx_seq_one_letter_code
_entity_poly.pdbx_strand_id
1 'polypeptide(L)'
;MPADCVFDTQRLFSELSIENWILPAVYAGHVAHVIWLRPPWAEQLGEGQHNFLVGKDRKNETIRVTSTETYFLSDGLYSPPSQLEPAKHLTLDVFTVMPTEQAEFSCASGEEKCQGGQLTCGRRMEPFSYDSGQTSLPSFNKAAFILDIDLDFFSVQNPFKDLYTEEEMTLLEDLYRFWRPAVVDEQVNSPLPEVQFTF
;
A
#
# COMPACT_ATOMS: atom_id res chain seq x y z
N MET A 1 3.84 -15.45 -2.08
CA MET A 1 4.64 -16.22 -3.05
C MET A 1 5.69 -17.08 -2.32
N PRO A 2 5.81 -18.39 -2.63
CA PRO A 2 6.92 -19.22 -2.16
C PRO A 2 8.27 -18.64 -2.59
N ALA A 3 9.22 -18.52 -1.67
CA ALA A 3 10.47 -17.81 -1.92
C ALA A 3 11.34 -18.51 -2.97
N ASP A 4 11.31 -19.84 -3.02
CA ASP A 4 12.13 -20.62 -3.96
C ASP A 4 11.62 -20.49 -5.41
N CYS A 5 10.38 -20.04 -5.62
CA CYS A 5 9.88 -19.72 -6.97
C CYS A 5 10.68 -18.60 -7.64
N VAL A 6 11.28 -17.69 -6.87
CA VAL A 6 12.01 -16.51 -7.39
C VAL A 6 13.17 -16.89 -8.32
N PHE A 7 13.76 -18.06 -8.11
CA PHE A 7 14.92 -18.51 -8.89
C PHE A 7 14.56 -19.51 -10.00
N ASP A 8 13.27 -19.80 -10.18
CA ASP A 8 12.75 -20.60 -11.28
C ASP A 8 11.96 -19.68 -12.21
N THR A 9 12.51 -19.38 -13.39
CA THR A 9 11.93 -18.42 -14.33
C THR A 9 10.50 -18.78 -14.75
N GLN A 10 10.19 -20.06 -14.97
CA GLN A 10 8.85 -20.45 -15.43
C GLN A 10 7.83 -20.33 -14.30
N ARG A 11 8.19 -20.79 -13.10
CA ARG A 11 7.33 -20.69 -11.93
C ARG A 11 7.13 -19.24 -11.50
N LEU A 12 8.19 -18.45 -11.53
CA LEU A 12 8.12 -17.03 -11.23
C LEU A 12 7.15 -16.31 -12.17
N PHE A 13 7.27 -16.56 -13.49
CA PHE A 13 6.38 -15.94 -14.47
C PHE A 13 4.90 -16.30 -14.27
N SER A 14 4.60 -17.52 -13.81
CA SER A 14 3.22 -17.94 -13.52
C SER A 14 2.65 -17.39 -12.21
N GLU A 15 3.51 -16.98 -11.26
CA GLU A 15 3.10 -16.54 -9.92
C GLU A 15 3.13 -15.00 -9.79
N LEU A 16 3.85 -14.32 -10.67
CA LEU A 16 3.90 -12.86 -10.71
C LEU A 16 2.61 -12.29 -11.30
N SER A 17 2.16 -11.22 -10.66
CA SER A 17 1.17 -10.30 -11.17
C SER A 17 1.78 -8.89 -11.15
N ILE A 18 1.07 -7.94 -11.77
CA ILE A 18 1.44 -6.53 -11.72
C ILE A 18 1.48 -5.98 -10.28
N GLU A 19 0.79 -6.62 -9.33
CA GLU A 19 0.68 -6.12 -7.95
C GLU A 19 1.77 -6.65 -7.01
N ASN A 20 2.52 -7.70 -7.38
CA ASN A 20 3.33 -8.47 -6.43
C ASN A 20 4.82 -8.61 -6.78
N TRP A 21 5.32 -7.85 -7.76
CA TRP A 21 6.67 -8.03 -8.32
C TRP A 21 7.82 -7.46 -7.49
N ILE A 22 7.56 -6.44 -6.67
CA ILE A 22 8.59 -5.68 -5.93
C ILE A 22 9.32 -6.58 -4.93
N LEU A 23 8.60 -7.30 -4.07
CA LEU A 23 9.22 -8.12 -3.02
C LEU A 23 10.08 -9.27 -3.57
N PRO A 24 9.67 -10.02 -4.62
CA PRO A 24 10.53 -10.96 -5.33
C PRO A 24 11.83 -10.32 -5.87
N ALA A 25 11.74 -9.14 -6.49
CA ALA A 25 12.92 -8.45 -7.02
C ALA A 25 13.91 -8.03 -5.92
N VAL A 26 13.39 -7.63 -4.76
CA VAL A 26 14.20 -7.33 -3.57
C VAL A 26 14.83 -8.59 -3.00
N TYR A 27 14.05 -9.67 -2.85
CA TYR A 27 14.54 -10.95 -2.34
C TYR A 27 15.65 -11.54 -3.20
N ALA A 28 15.53 -11.43 -4.53
CA ALA A 28 16.57 -11.79 -5.50
C ALA A 28 17.83 -10.89 -5.43
N GLY A 29 17.74 -9.72 -4.77
CA GLY A 29 18.83 -8.75 -4.64
C GLY A 29 18.98 -7.81 -5.84
N HIS A 30 17.96 -7.68 -6.69
CA HIS A 30 17.96 -6.76 -7.83
C HIS A 30 17.56 -5.33 -7.44
N VAL A 31 16.73 -5.20 -6.39
CA VAL A 31 16.21 -3.92 -5.89
C VAL A 31 16.53 -3.82 -4.40
N ALA A 32 17.05 -2.67 -3.97
CA ALA A 32 17.30 -2.37 -2.55
C ALA A 32 16.65 -1.06 -2.10
N HIS A 33 16.18 -0.25 -3.05
CA HIS A 33 15.61 1.06 -2.81
C HIS A 33 14.41 1.26 -3.73
N VAL A 34 13.24 1.55 -3.14
CA VAL A 34 11.99 1.85 -3.84
C VAL A 34 11.56 3.26 -3.46
N ILE A 35 11.10 4.01 -4.45
CA ILE A 35 10.51 5.33 -4.26
C ILE A 35 9.06 5.24 -4.67
N TRP A 36 8.17 5.49 -3.72
CA TRP A 36 6.73 5.39 -3.90
C TRP A 36 6.13 6.78 -3.93
N LEU A 37 5.70 7.20 -5.12
CA LEU A 37 5.01 8.47 -5.31
C LEU A 37 3.50 8.20 -5.25
N ARG A 38 2.81 8.78 -4.26
CA ARG A 38 1.38 8.55 -4.05
C ARG A 38 0.57 9.85 -4.10
N PRO A 39 -0.70 9.81 -4.53
CA PRO A 39 -1.59 10.96 -4.43
C PRO A 39 -2.00 11.21 -2.97
N PRO A 40 -2.57 12.39 -2.67
CA PRO A 40 -2.91 12.79 -1.28
C PRO A 40 -3.97 11.92 -0.62
N TRP A 41 -4.84 11.26 -1.41
CA TRP A 41 -5.90 10.40 -0.92
C TRP A 41 -5.46 8.95 -0.65
N ALA A 42 -4.25 8.56 -1.03
CA ALA A 42 -3.73 7.23 -0.76
C ALA A 42 -3.04 7.23 0.61
N GLU A 43 -3.65 6.59 1.61
CA GLU A 43 -3.16 6.59 3.01
C GLU A 43 -2.56 5.25 3.46
N GLN A 44 -2.40 4.30 2.53
CA GLN A 44 -1.96 2.93 2.83
C GLN A 44 -0.56 2.86 3.44
N LEU A 45 0.32 3.78 3.06
CA LEU A 45 1.70 3.91 3.56
C LEU A 45 1.94 5.34 4.04
N GLY A 46 2.49 5.47 5.25
CA GLY A 46 2.86 6.77 5.81
C GLY A 46 3.92 7.48 4.96
N GLU A 47 3.87 8.82 4.93
CA GLU A 47 4.90 9.62 4.27
C GLU A 47 6.26 9.52 4.98
N GLY A 48 7.34 9.55 4.21
CA GLY A 48 8.71 9.47 4.72
C GLY A 48 9.41 8.15 4.38
N GLN A 49 10.53 7.91 5.07
CA GLN A 49 11.40 6.77 4.82
C GLN A 49 11.09 5.58 5.72
N HIS A 50 10.95 4.41 5.10
CA HIS A 50 10.70 3.14 5.75
C HIS A 50 11.87 2.19 5.47
N ASN A 51 12.46 1.61 6.52
CA ASN A 51 13.57 0.67 6.39
C ASN A 51 13.18 -0.66 7.03
N PHE A 52 13.24 -1.75 6.26
CA PHE A 52 12.88 -3.08 6.75
C PHE A 52 13.59 -4.19 5.97
N LEU A 53 13.44 -5.42 6.41
CA LEU A 53 14.00 -6.60 5.77
C LEU A 53 12.94 -7.31 4.94
N VAL A 54 13.36 -7.89 3.81
CA VAL A 54 12.59 -8.81 2.97
C VAL A 54 13.33 -10.15 2.95
N GLY A 55 12.64 -11.25 3.24
CA GLY A 55 13.29 -12.56 3.31
C GLY A 55 12.33 -13.74 3.19
N LYS A 56 12.89 -14.95 3.13
CA LYS A 56 12.13 -16.20 3.21
C LYS A 56 11.84 -16.52 4.66
N ASP A 57 10.56 -16.69 4.99
CA ASP A 57 10.15 -17.13 6.32
C ASP A 57 10.45 -18.64 6.53
N ARG A 58 11.08 -18.97 7.65
CA ARG A 58 11.50 -20.35 7.97
C ARG A 58 10.33 -21.34 8.13
N LYS A 59 9.12 -20.86 8.47
CA LYS A 59 7.98 -21.73 8.78
C LYS A 59 7.11 -22.01 7.56
N ASN A 60 6.75 -20.96 6.83
CA ASN A 60 5.84 -21.07 5.68
C ASN A 60 6.55 -21.01 4.32
N GLU A 61 7.88 -20.79 4.30
CA GLU A 61 8.72 -20.78 3.11
C GLU A 61 8.34 -19.72 2.05
N THR A 62 7.56 -18.72 2.43
CA THR A 62 7.15 -17.62 1.55
C THR A 62 7.93 -16.34 1.84
N ILE A 63 7.91 -15.41 0.87
CA ILE A 63 8.50 -14.08 1.04
C ILE A 63 7.68 -13.29 2.06
N ARG A 64 8.38 -12.70 3.04
CA ARG A 64 7.84 -11.93 4.15
C ARG A 64 8.71 -10.71 4.43
N VAL A 65 8.16 -9.76 5.18
CA VAL A 65 8.81 -8.49 5.52
C VAL A 65 8.83 -8.25 7.02
N THR A 66 9.75 -7.43 7.52
CA THR A 66 9.75 -7.00 8.94
C THR A 66 9.03 -5.67 9.16
N SER A 67 8.46 -5.08 8.10
CA SER A 67 7.73 -3.81 8.20
C SER A 67 6.47 -3.98 9.06
N THR A 68 6.19 -2.99 9.90
CA THR A 68 4.98 -2.92 10.72
C THR A 68 3.99 -1.89 10.21
N GLU A 69 4.20 -1.38 8.99
CA GLU A 69 3.22 -0.54 8.30
C GLU A 69 1.94 -1.32 8.02
N THR A 70 0.80 -0.65 8.15
CA THR A 70 -0.53 -1.24 7.95
C THR A 70 -0.63 -1.98 6.62
N TYR A 71 -0.06 -1.41 5.55
CA TYR A 71 0.01 -2.02 4.22
C TYR A 71 0.52 -3.47 4.21
N PHE A 72 1.56 -3.78 4.99
CA PHE A 72 2.11 -5.14 5.03
C PHE A 72 1.42 -6.00 6.09
N LEU A 73 0.90 -5.39 7.15
CA LEU A 73 0.19 -6.10 8.21
C LEU A 73 -1.18 -6.61 7.75
N SER A 74 -1.92 -5.82 6.98
CA SER A 74 -3.24 -6.21 6.45
C SER A 74 -3.17 -7.49 5.61
N ASP A 75 -2.05 -7.68 4.90
CA ASP A 75 -1.82 -8.80 3.99
C ASP A 75 -1.14 -9.99 4.69
N GLY A 76 -0.90 -9.90 6.00
CA GLY A 76 -0.25 -10.95 6.78
C GLY A 76 1.21 -11.21 6.36
N LEU A 77 1.89 -10.18 5.86
CA LEU A 77 3.25 -10.31 5.33
C LEU A 77 4.34 -10.16 6.39
N TYR A 78 3.99 -9.79 7.62
CA TYR A 78 4.96 -9.63 8.69
C TYR A 78 5.58 -10.97 9.14
N SER A 79 6.90 -10.98 9.31
CA SER A 79 7.62 -12.03 10.04
C SER A 79 8.76 -11.39 10.83
N PRO A 80 9.05 -11.85 12.07
CA PRO A 80 10.14 -11.29 12.86
C PRO A 80 11.51 -11.55 12.20
N PRO A 81 12.50 -10.66 12.38
CA PRO A 81 13.81 -10.80 11.73
C PRO A 81 14.50 -12.16 11.96
N SER A 82 14.31 -12.78 13.14
CA SER A 82 14.88 -14.09 13.47
C SER A 82 14.33 -15.24 12.64
N GLN A 83 13.16 -15.07 12.03
CA GLN A 83 12.49 -16.07 11.18
C GLN A 83 12.75 -15.86 9.69
N LEU A 84 13.49 -14.82 9.29
CA LEU A 84 13.82 -14.54 7.90
C LEU A 84 15.23 -15.02 7.54
N GLU A 85 15.35 -15.91 6.55
CA GLU A 85 16.66 -16.36 6.05
C GLU A 85 16.57 -16.84 4.57
N PRO A 86 17.36 -16.27 3.64
CA PRO A 86 18.16 -15.05 3.78
C PRO A 86 17.28 -13.79 3.85
N ALA A 87 17.82 -12.72 4.42
CA ALA A 87 17.16 -11.41 4.49
C ALA A 87 17.94 -10.35 3.70
N LYS A 88 17.22 -9.47 3.03
CA LYS A 88 17.73 -8.33 2.26
C LYS A 88 17.14 -7.04 2.82
N HIS A 89 17.96 -5.99 2.90
CA HIS A 89 17.48 -4.67 3.29
C HIS A 89 16.72 -4.01 2.14
N LEU A 90 15.61 -3.36 2.48
CA LEU A 90 14.85 -2.49 1.60
C LEU A 90 14.68 -1.13 2.26
N THR A 91 15.03 -0.08 1.52
CA THR A 91 14.63 1.30 1.80
C THR A 91 13.45 1.65 0.91
N LEU A 92 12.37 2.14 1.50
CA LEU A 92 11.17 2.60 0.83
C LEU A 92 10.93 4.06 1.21
N ASP A 93 11.13 4.98 0.28
CA ASP A 93 10.78 6.40 0.48
C ASP A 93 9.40 6.68 -0.12
N VAL A 94 8.47 7.15 0.70
CA VAL A 94 7.10 7.47 0.29
C VAL A 94 6.93 8.98 0.25
N PHE A 95 6.51 9.50 -0.91
CA PHE A 95 6.26 10.93 -1.11
C PHE A 95 4.82 11.17 -1.54
N THR A 96 4.17 12.15 -0.91
CA THR A 96 2.86 12.63 -1.37
C THR A 96 3.06 13.63 -2.50
N VAL A 97 2.47 13.37 -3.67
CA VAL A 97 2.48 14.28 -4.83
C VAL A 97 1.15 15.02 -4.90
N MET A 98 1.19 16.33 -4.74
CA MET A 98 0.02 17.19 -4.87
C MET A 98 -0.27 17.47 -6.37
N PRO A 99 -1.55 17.48 -6.79
CA PRO A 99 -1.92 18.00 -8.09
C PRO A 99 -1.47 19.46 -8.23
N THR A 100 -0.92 19.84 -9.37
CA THR A 100 -0.67 21.24 -9.67
C THR A 100 -2.01 21.94 -9.87
N GLU A 101 -2.18 23.15 -9.34
CA GLU A 101 -3.43 23.95 -9.37
C GLU A 101 -3.99 24.23 -10.80
N GLN A 102 -3.33 23.76 -11.86
CA GLN A 102 -3.76 23.92 -13.26
C GLN A 102 -4.54 22.73 -13.83
N ALA A 103 -4.75 21.64 -13.06
CA ALA A 103 -5.64 20.57 -13.47
C ALA A 103 -7.08 20.87 -13.00
N GLU A 104 -7.77 21.76 -13.71
CA GLU A 104 -9.23 21.77 -13.70
C GLU A 104 -9.69 20.40 -14.22
N PHE A 105 -10.09 19.49 -13.32
CA PHE A 105 -10.77 18.26 -13.68
C PHE A 105 -12.15 18.64 -14.25
N SER A 106 -12.21 18.93 -15.54
CA SER A 106 -13.48 18.90 -16.26
C SER A 106 -13.83 17.43 -16.45
N CYS A 107 -14.59 16.86 -15.52
CA CYS A 107 -15.36 15.67 -15.83
C CYS A 107 -16.21 16.01 -17.06
N ALA A 108 -15.90 15.40 -18.21
CA ALA A 108 -16.72 15.54 -19.39
C ALA A 108 -18.05 14.83 -19.15
N SER A 109 -18.97 15.47 -18.45
CA SER A 109 -20.37 15.08 -18.48
C SER A 109 -20.94 15.53 -19.82
N GLY A 110 -21.20 14.55 -20.67
CA GLY A 110 -22.20 14.71 -21.73
C GLY A 110 -23.48 15.25 -21.13
N GLU A 111 -24.08 16.19 -21.84
CA GLU A 111 -25.25 16.94 -21.42
C GLU A 111 -26.43 16.03 -21.06
N GLU A 112 -26.74 15.88 -19.77
CA GLU A 112 -28.10 15.56 -19.33
C GLU A 112 -28.57 16.61 -18.32
N LYS A 113 -29.54 17.41 -18.77
CA LYS A 113 -30.23 18.42 -17.96
C LYS A 113 -31.17 17.72 -16.98
N CYS A 114 -30.85 17.75 -15.70
CA CYS A 114 -31.81 17.51 -14.63
C CYS A 114 -32.02 18.80 -13.82
N GLN A 115 -33.22 19.38 -13.94
CA GLN A 115 -33.66 20.51 -13.14
C GLN A 115 -34.17 20.01 -11.78
N GLY A 116 -33.60 20.57 -10.71
CA GLY A 116 -34.16 20.50 -9.36
C GLY A 116 -33.49 19.46 -8.46
N GLY A 117 -32.73 19.93 -7.46
CA GLY A 117 -32.22 19.12 -6.36
C GLY A 117 -30.69 19.02 -6.30
N GLN A 118 -30.09 20.05 -5.71
CA GLN A 118 -28.74 20.14 -5.13
C GLN A 118 -27.97 18.82 -4.99
N LEU A 119 -27.09 18.53 -5.97
CA LEU A 119 -26.04 17.52 -5.86
C LEU A 119 -24.78 18.18 -5.28
N THR A 120 -24.45 17.93 -4.02
CA THR A 120 -23.14 18.30 -3.45
C THR A 120 -22.15 17.18 -3.68
N CYS A 121 -21.66 17.04 -4.93
CA CYS A 121 -20.40 16.35 -5.17
C CYS A 121 -19.28 17.29 -4.72
N GLY A 122 -18.84 17.15 -3.47
CA GLY A 122 -17.75 17.98 -2.96
C GLY A 122 -17.66 17.96 -1.45
N ARG A 123 -16.91 17.00 -0.89
CA ARG A 123 -16.05 17.40 0.22
C ARG A 123 -15.02 18.35 -0.39
N ARG A 124 -15.22 19.64 -0.16
CA ARG A 124 -14.15 20.63 -0.25
C ARG A 124 -13.05 20.12 0.65
N MET A 125 -11.94 19.63 0.06
CA MET A 125 -10.71 19.48 0.83
C MET A 125 -10.40 20.88 1.35
N GLU A 126 -10.37 21.03 2.68
CA GLU A 126 -9.86 22.26 3.30
C GLU A 126 -8.47 22.51 2.72
N PRO A 127 -8.14 23.74 2.30
CA PRO A 127 -6.85 24.02 1.71
C PRO A 127 -5.78 23.75 2.76
N PHE A 128 -5.10 22.61 2.64
CA PHE A 128 -3.86 22.37 3.38
C PHE A 128 -2.86 23.43 2.92
N SER A 129 -2.48 24.34 3.81
CA SER A 129 -1.42 25.31 3.54
C SER A 129 -0.10 24.55 3.43
N TYR A 130 0.33 24.26 2.20
CA TYR A 130 1.59 23.58 1.94
C TYR A 130 2.68 24.61 1.65
N ASP A 131 3.79 24.50 2.37
CA ASP A 131 5.00 25.25 2.06
C ASP A 131 5.62 24.68 0.77
N SER A 132 5.52 25.45 -0.31
CA SER A 132 6.03 25.13 -1.66
C SER A 132 7.54 24.81 -1.76
N GLY A 133 8.28 24.84 -0.64
CA GLY A 133 9.73 24.70 -0.57
C GLY A 133 10.31 23.29 -0.71
N GLN A 134 9.49 22.22 -0.78
CA GLN A 134 9.99 20.82 -0.77
C GLN A 134 9.42 19.94 -1.89
N THR A 135 9.28 20.44 -3.12
CA THR A 135 8.90 19.59 -4.27
C THR A 135 10.09 19.04 -5.06
N SER A 136 11.33 19.31 -4.64
CA SER A 136 12.49 18.71 -5.32
C SER A 136 12.63 17.26 -4.90
N LEU A 137 12.27 16.35 -5.81
CA LEU A 137 12.73 14.96 -5.75
C LEU A 137 14.24 14.96 -5.47
N PRO A 138 14.74 14.10 -4.56
CA PRO A 138 16.15 14.07 -4.23
C PRO A 138 16.99 13.99 -5.50
N SER A 139 18.09 14.74 -5.57
CA SER A 139 19.01 14.66 -6.70
C SER A 139 19.64 13.27 -6.73
N PHE A 140 19.11 12.40 -7.58
CA PHE A 140 19.55 11.02 -7.68
C PHE A 140 20.86 10.93 -8.47
N ASN A 141 21.96 11.18 -7.77
CA ASN A 141 23.28 11.16 -8.38
C ASN A 141 23.79 9.71 -8.42
N LYS A 142 23.47 9.00 -9.51
CA LYS A 142 23.81 7.61 -9.91
C LYS A 142 22.79 6.52 -9.52
N ALA A 143 22.02 6.03 -10.49
CA ALA A 143 21.53 4.64 -10.57
C ALA A 143 20.80 4.39 -11.92
N ALA A 144 20.66 3.12 -12.30
CA ALA A 144 19.62 2.71 -13.26
C ALA A 144 18.28 2.68 -12.51
N PHE A 145 17.23 3.25 -13.11
CA PHE A 145 15.89 3.28 -12.52
C PHE A 145 14.96 2.34 -13.28
N ILE A 146 14.08 1.68 -12.52
CA ILE A 146 12.89 1.03 -13.04
C ILE A 146 11.75 1.96 -12.69
N LEU A 147 11.04 2.44 -13.70
CA LEU A 147 9.83 3.24 -13.51
C LEU A 147 8.63 2.32 -13.68
N ASP A 148 7.82 2.24 -12.64
CA ASP A 148 6.54 1.55 -12.65
C ASP A 148 5.42 2.59 -12.49
N ILE A 149 4.42 2.53 -13.35
CA ILE A 149 3.27 3.45 -13.31
C ILE A 149 2.02 2.58 -13.25
N ASP A 150 1.41 2.56 -12.07
CA ASP A 150 0.16 1.85 -11.84
C ASP A 150 -1.00 2.58 -12.53
N LEU A 151 -1.38 2.09 -13.71
CA LEU A 151 -2.52 2.58 -14.50
C LEU A 151 -3.65 1.54 -14.57
N ASP A 152 -3.78 0.72 -13.53
CA ASP A 152 -4.90 -0.20 -13.44
C ASP A 152 -6.19 0.52 -13.05
N PHE A 153 -7.31 -0.20 -13.15
CA PHE A 153 -8.62 0.36 -12.88
C PHE A 153 -8.75 0.92 -11.45
N PHE A 154 -8.13 0.27 -10.46
CA PHE A 154 -8.25 0.64 -9.05
C PHE A 154 -7.37 1.83 -8.67
N SER A 155 -6.27 2.06 -9.39
CA SER A 155 -5.40 3.23 -9.18
C SER A 155 -6.01 4.51 -9.77
N VAL A 156 -6.85 4.41 -10.80
CA VAL A 156 -7.45 5.56 -11.50
C VAL A 156 -8.93 5.80 -11.17
N GLN A 157 -9.65 4.78 -10.70
CA GLN A 157 -11.08 4.86 -10.41
C GLN A 157 -11.45 4.00 -9.20
N ASN A 158 -12.41 4.48 -8.39
CA ASN A 158 -13.03 3.66 -7.37
C ASN A 158 -14.17 2.82 -8.00
N PRO A 159 -14.05 1.49 -8.13
CA PRO A 159 -15.08 0.62 -8.74
C PRO A 159 -16.40 0.62 -7.99
N PHE A 160 -16.37 0.91 -6.69
CA PHE A 160 -17.53 0.79 -5.82
C PHE A 160 -18.38 2.06 -5.85
N LYS A 161 -17.82 3.18 -6.32
CA LYS A 161 -18.45 4.50 -6.25
C LYS A 161 -19.75 4.59 -7.03
N ASP A 162 -19.85 3.88 -8.16
CA ASP A 162 -21.05 3.86 -9.00
C ASP A 162 -22.00 2.70 -8.66
N LEU A 163 -21.57 1.77 -7.79
CA LEU A 163 -22.31 0.56 -7.44
C LEU A 163 -23.10 0.68 -6.14
N TYR A 164 -22.66 1.55 -5.23
CA TYR A 164 -23.21 1.67 -3.88
C TYR A 164 -23.56 3.11 -3.54
N THR A 165 -24.57 3.28 -2.69
CA THR A 165 -24.92 4.57 -2.08
C THR A 165 -23.84 5.02 -1.08
N GLU A 166 -23.84 6.29 -0.68
CA GLU A 166 -22.88 6.80 0.33
C GLU A 166 -23.01 6.07 1.68
N GLU A 167 -24.23 5.67 2.07
CA GLU A 167 -24.49 4.90 3.29
C GLU A 167 -23.88 3.49 3.19
N GLU A 168 -24.07 2.80 2.07
CA GLU A 168 -23.49 1.47 1.82
C GLU A 168 -21.96 1.54 1.71
N MET A 169 -21.41 2.59 1.11
CA MET A 169 -19.96 2.83 1.08
C MET A 169 -19.40 3.02 2.48
N THR A 170 -20.10 3.73 3.35
CA THR A 170 -19.68 3.90 4.77
C THR A 170 -19.66 2.55 5.49
N LEU A 171 -20.68 1.70 5.26
CA LEU A 171 -20.71 0.35 5.82
C LEU A 171 -19.57 -0.53 5.27
N LEU A 172 -19.23 -0.38 4.00
CA LEU A 172 -18.11 -1.08 3.37
C LEU A 172 -16.78 -0.67 4.00
N GLU A 173 -16.56 0.64 4.18
CA GLU A 173 -15.36 1.17 4.85
C GLU A 173 -15.22 0.62 6.27
N ASP A 174 -16.31 0.56 7.03
CA ASP A 174 -16.30 -0.01 8.38
C ASP A 174 -16.06 -1.53 8.38
N LEU A 175 -16.62 -2.27 7.42
CA LEU A 175 -16.45 -3.72 7.30
C LEU A 175 -15.00 -4.11 6.95
N TYR A 176 -14.38 -3.37 6.03
CA TYR A 176 -13.00 -3.63 5.56
C TYR A 176 -11.93 -2.89 6.38
N ARG A 177 -12.33 -2.22 7.45
CA ARG A 177 -11.41 -1.46 8.29
C ARG A 177 -10.38 -2.37 8.95
N PHE A 178 -9.13 -2.16 8.64
CA PHE A 178 -8.03 -2.82 9.35
C PHE A 178 -7.74 -2.10 10.67
N TRP A 179 -7.82 -2.85 11.78
CA TRP A 179 -7.42 -2.36 13.09
C TRP A 179 -6.01 -2.84 13.40
N ARG A 180 -5.05 -1.91 13.37
CA ARG A 180 -3.68 -2.23 13.77
C ARG A 180 -3.69 -2.78 15.20
N PRO A 181 -3.07 -3.94 15.46
CA PRO A 181 -2.93 -4.45 16.81
C PRO A 181 -2.22 -3.42 17.69
N ALA A 182 -2.73 -3.21 18.91
CA ALA A 182 -2.02 -2.40 19.89
C ALA A 182 -0.63 -2.99 20.14
N VAL A 183 0.39 -2.13 20.27
CA VAL A 183 1.70 -2.57 20.74
C VAL A 183 1.52 -3.06 22.17
N VAL A 184 1.47 -4.37 22.35
CA VAL A 184 1.60 -4.97 23.66
C VAL A 184 3.07 -4.88 24.03
N ASP A 185 3.40 -4.11 25.07
CA ASP A 185 4.70 -4.20 25.73
C ASP A 185 5.04 -5.68 25.94
N GLU A 186 6.27 -6.08 25.60
CA GLU A 186 6.78 -7.47 25.63
C GLU A 186 6.76 -8.15 27.03
N GLN A 187 5.99 -7.65 28.00
CA GLN A 187 5.92 -8.18 29.36
C GLN A 187 4.65 -8.99 29.70
N VAL A 188 3.81 -9.36 28.73
CA VAL A 188 2.65 -10.24 29.02
C VAL A 188 2.79 -11.57 28.30
N ASN A 189 3.64 -12.43 28.85
CA ASN A 189 3.70 -13.85 28.52
C ASN A 189 2.59 -14.60 29.30
N SER A 190 1.34 -14.19 29.10
CA SER A 190 0.16 -14.89 29.62
C SER A 190 -0.51 -15.61 28.46
N PRO A 191 -0.76 -16.94 28.56
CA PRO A 191 -1.47 -17.65 27.50
C PRO A 191 -2.86 -17.04 27.30
N LEU A 192 -3.26 -16.89 26.03
CA LEU A 192 -4.60 -16.44 25.66
C LEU A 192 -5.64 -17.39 26.31
N PRO A 193 -6.73 -16.86 26.89
CA PRO A 193 -7.75 -17.71 27.49
C PRO A 193 -8.42 -18.56 26.41
N GLU A 194 -8.54 -19.87 26.68
CA GLU A 194 -9.30 -20.80 25.85
C GLU A 194 -10.75 -20.31 25.72
N VAL A 195 -11.16 -20.01 24.50
CA VAL A 195 -12.57 -19.77 24.17
C VAL A 195 -13.26 -21.13 24.16
N GLN A 196 -13.92 -21.47 25.28
CA GLN A 196 -14.81 -22.62 25.31
C GLN A 196 -16.14 -22.23 24.65
N PHE A 197 -16.40 -22.78 23.47
CA PHE A 197 -17.74 -22.78 22.89
C PHE A 197 -18.56 -23.85 23.62
N THR A 198 -19.47 -23.42 24.47
CA THR A 198 -20.55 -24.28 24.98
C THR A 198 -21.64 -24.34 23.91
N PHE A 199 -21.85 -25.52 23.33
CA PHE A 199 -23.03 -25.86 22.53
C PHE A 199 -24.24 -26.12 23.44
#